data_AF-A0AAW2M2D9-F1
#
_entry.id   AF-A0AAW2M2D9-F1
#
_cell.length_a   1.000
_cell.length_b   1.000
_cell.length_c   1.000
_cell.angle_alpha   90.00
_cell.angle_beta   90.00
_cell.angle_gamma   90.00
#
_symmetry.space_group_name_H-M   'P 1'
#
loop_
_entity.id
_entity.type
_entity.pdbx_description
1 polymer ?
#
loop_
_entity_poly.entity_id
_entity_poly.type
_entity_poly.pdbx_seq_one_letter_code
_entity_poly.pdbx_strand_id
1 'polypeptide(L)'
;MDQLAFEHMISSCPLLERLTLMNFDGFTLLNIHAPNLLFFDVGGVFEDVSFRDTFHLAVVSIGLYVNTGNERNLAFGSTGNLIKFFACLPHIQRLEVQSFFLKYLAAGTIPGKLPKPCVDLSFLSIRINFNDIEENLAALCLLRSCPNLQELEMLARTEDQAPSRAATNIAENFQSFPFNQLRIIKIVGVSGIRQELYFINFLLANTPVLERMTVKPGSMDGGWELVKELLRFRRASMHAEIIYLDP
;
A
#
# COMPACT_ATOMS: atom_id res chain seq x y z
N MET A 1 -0.86 15.53 21.55
CA MET A 1 -2.12 16.30 21.45
C MET A 1 -3.22 15.44 22.04
N ASP A 2 -4.13 15.98 22.84
CA ASP A 2 -5.24 15.18 23.38
C ASP A 2 -6.23 14.80 22.26
N GLN A 3 -6.72 13.56 22.26
CA GLN A 3 -7.60 13.04 21.19
C GLN A 3 -8.94 13.79 21.12
N LEU A 4 -9.54 14.15 22.26
CA LEU A 4 -10.80 14.90 22.28
C LEU A 4 -10.60 16.32 21.76
N ALA A 5 -9.49 16.96 22.13
CA ALA A 5 -9.14 18.28 21.62
C ALA A 5 -8.94 18.25 20.09
N PHE A 6 -8.32 17.20 19.56
CA PHE A 6 -8.17 17.02 18.11
C PHE A 6 -9.53 16.83 17.41
N GLU A 7 -10.38 15.93 17.90
CA GLU A 7 -11.69 15.68 17.30
C GLU A 7 -12.59 16.93 17.34
N HIS A 8 -12.54 17.69 18.44
CA HIS A 8 -13.22 18.98 18.55
C HIS A 8 -12.69 20.00 17.54
N MET A 9 -11.37 20.08 17.35
CA MET A 9 -10.76 20.99 16.38
C MET A 9 -11.18 20.68 14.95
N ILE A 10 -11.24 19.40 14.56
CA ILE A 10 -11.67 18.99 13.22
C ILE A 10 -13.15 19.30 13.00
N SER A 11 -14.01 18.92 13.95
CA SER A 11 -15.46 19.16 13.85
C SER A 11 -15.85 20.65 13.87
N SER A 12 -15.01 21.51 14.48
CA SER A 12 -15.18 22.96 14.46
C SER A 12 -14.81 23.61 13.12
N CYS A 13 -14.24 22.85 12.18
CA CYS A 13 -13.77 23.31 10.88
C CYS A 13 -14.57 22.67 9.72
N PRO A 14 -15.85 23.02 9.51
CA PRO A 14 -16.70 22.36 8.51
C PRO A 14 -16.25 22.59 7.06
N LEU A 15 -15.43 23.62 6.81
CA LEU A 15 -14.85 23.94 5.50
C LEU A 15 -13.45 23.34 5.31
N LEU A 16 -13.02 22.42 6.17
CA LEU A 16 -11.68 21.84 6.09
C LEU A 16 -11.53 20.96 4.83
N GLU A 17 -10.73 21.43 3.88
CA GLU A 17 -10.42 20.69 2.65
C GLU A 17 -9.11 19.90 2.72
N ARG A 18 -8.17 20.34 3.58
CA ARG A 18 -6.84 19.74 3.72
C ARG A 18 -6.47 19.58 5.19
N LEU A 19 -6.11 18.37 5.57
CA LEU A 19 -5.56 18.05 6.89
C LEU A 19 -4.17 17.45 6.73
N THR A 20 -3.20 18.07 7.40
CA THR A 20 -1.85 17.52 7.54
C THR A 20 -1.48 17.43 9.02
N LEU A 21 -1.10 16.23 9.49
CA LEU A 21 -0.73 16.00 10.88
C LEU A 21 0.36 14.93 10.99
N MET A 22 1.56 15.32 11.44
CA MET A 22 2.72 14.44 11.48
C MET A 22 3.28 14.30 12.89
N ASN A 23 3.92 13.16 13.16
CA ASN A 23 4.61 12.82 14.41
C ASN A 23 3.72 12.94 15.65
N PHE A 24 2.44 12.59 15.53
CA PHE A 24 1.52 12.53 16.67
C PHE A 24 1.53 11.14 17.32
N ASP A 25 1.12 11.08 18.58
CA ASP A 25 1.05 9.85 19.38
C ASP A 25 -0.16 9.83 20.31
N GLY A 26 -0.47 8.65 20.87
CA GLY A 26 -1.48 8.47 21.91
C GLY A 26 -2.93 8.37 21.43
N PHE A 27 -3.17 8.14 20.13
CA PHE A 27 -4.53 8.02 19.59
C PHE A 27 -5.00 6.57 19.59
N THR A 28 -6.09 6.28 20.29
CA THR A 28 -6.74 4.96 20.18
C THR A 28 -7.52 4.87 18.87
N LEU A 29 -8.25 5.93 18.53
CA LEU A 29 -9.00 6.03 17.27
C LEU A 29 -8.71 7.38 16.63
N LEU A 30 -8.09 7.36 15.46
CA LEU A 30 -8.01 8.53 14.59
C LEU A 30 -9.35 8.71 13.88
N ASN A 31 -10.26 9.42 14.54
CA ASN A 31 -11.61 9.66 14.06
C ASN A 31 -11.69 10.99 13.28
N ILE A 32 -11.92 10.90 11.97
CA ILE A 32 -12.00 12.06 11.08
C ILE A 32 -13.45 12.32 10.72
N HIS A 33 -13.96 13.48 11.13
CA HIS A 33 -15.30 13.96 10.77
C HIS A 33 -15.19 15.30 10.03
N ALA A 34 -14.95 15.23 8.73
CA ALA A 34 -14.73 16.42 7.90
C ALA A 34 -15.36 16.25 6.51
N PRO A 35 -16.59 16.74 6.28
CA PRO A 35 -17.36 16.40 5.09
C PRO A 35 -16.81 16.97 3.77
N ASN A 36 -16.04 18.06 3.85
CA ASN A 36 -15.42 18.70 2.68
C ASN A 36 -13.94 18.33 2.52
N LEU A 37 -13.44 17.35 3.28
CA LEU A 37 -12.03 16.98 3.24
C LEU A 37 -11.68 16.28 1.93
N LEU A 38 -10.71 16.84 1.22
CA LEU A 38 -10.20 16.36 -0.06
C LEU A 38 -8.81 15.74 0.08
N PHE A 39 -7.98 16.32 0.95
CA PHE A 39 -6.59 15.94 1.16
C PHE A 39 -6.34 15.56 2.62
N PHE A 40 -5.80 14.38 2.82
CA PHE A 40 -5.46 13.86 4.13
C PHE A 40 -4.04 13.32 4.11
N ASP A 41 -3.14 13.94 4.86
CA ASP A 41 -1.73 13.55 4.95
C ASP A 41 -1.32 13.45 6.41
N VAL A 42 -1.30 12.24 6.96
CA VAL A 42 -1.06 12.03 8.38
C VAL A 42 -0.04 10.94 8.65
N GLY A 43 0.74 11.12 9.71
CA GLY A 43 1.73 10.15 10.13
C GLY A 43 1.90 10.18 11.65
N GLY A 44 1.78 9.04 12.30
CA GLY A 44 1.88 8.99 13.76
C GLY A 44 1.67 7.60 14.35
N VAL A 45 1.47 7.57 15.65
CA VAL A 45 1.17 6.37 16.44
C VAL A 45 -0.31 6.40 16.83
N PHE A 46 -1.09 5.50 16.25
CA PHE A 46 -2.51 5.33 16.54
C PHE A 46 -2.93 3.86 16.47
N GLU A 47 -4.01 3.47 17.14
CA GLU A 47 -4.49 2.09 17.09
C GLU A 47 -5.41 1.83 15.91
N ASP A 48 -6.41 2.67 15.66
CA ASP A 48 -7.39 2.49 14.59
C ASP A 48 -7.68 3.81 13.87
N VAL A 49 -8.30 3.76 12.68
CA VAL A 49 -8.67 4.94 11.89
C VAL A 49 -10.10 4.82 11.35
N SER A 50 -10.85 5.92 11.40
CA SER A 50 -12.22 5.99 10.89
C SER A 50 -12.48 7.31 10.18
N PHE A 51 -13.15 7.23 9.02
CA PHE A 51 -13.62 8.39 8.28
C PHE A 51 -15.15 8.43 8.37
N ARG A 52 -15.68 9.41 9.09
CA ARG A 52 -17.12 9.65 9.25
C ARG A 52 -17.53 10.82 8.38
N ASP A 53 -18.58 10.65 7.60
CA ASP A 53 -19.11 11.66 6.67
C ASP A 53 -18.08 12.27 5.71
N THR A 54 -16.92 11.63 5.51
CA THR A 54 -15.76 12.19 4.80
C THR A 54 -15.65 11.56 3.40
N PHE A 55 -16.71 11.67 2.60
CA PHE A 55 -16.86 10.91 1.34
C PHE A 55 -16.11 11.51 0.14
N HIS A 56 -15.61 12.74 0.25
CA HIS A 56 -14.94 13.46 -0.83
C HIS A 56 -13.42 13.30 -0.85
N LEU A 57 -12.85 12.47 0.04
CA LEU A 57 -11.41 12.25 0.10
C LEU A 57 -10.88 11.70 -1.23
N ALA A 58 -10.08 12.52 -1.90
CA ALA A 58 -9.45 12.20 -3.18
C ALA A 58 -7.98 11.80 -3.00
N VAL A 59 -7.28 12.41 -2.03
CA VAL A 59 -5.85 12.19 -1.81
C VAL A 59 -5.61 11.81 -0.35
N VAL A 60 -5.08 10.61 -0.15
CA VAL A 60 -4.79 10.05 1.18
C VAL A 60 -3.33 9.62 1.24
N SER A 61 -2.59 10.19 2.18
CA SER A 61 -1.27 9.76 2.62
C SER A 61 -1.37 9.45 4.11
N ILE A 62 -1.04 8.21 4.48
CA ILE A 62 -1.19 7.74 5.87
C ILE A 62 -0.05 6.82 6.27
N GLY A 63 0.58 7.15 7.40
CA GLY A 63 1.69 6.39 7.98
C GLY A 63 1.43 6.00 9.42
N LEU A 64 1.62 4.71 9.73
CA LEU A 64 1.63 4.19 11.10
C LEU A 64 3.07 3.94 11.54
N TYR A 65 3.53 4.63 12.58
CA TYR A 65 4.93 4.64 13.00
C TYR A 65 5.27 3.56 14.04
N VAL A 66 4.33 2.67 14.34
CA VAL A 66 4.50 1.56 15.27
C VAL A 66 4.16 0.23 14.58
N ASN A 67 4.99 -0.78 14.83
CA ASN A 67 4.76 -2.14 14.37
C ASN A 67 3.82 -2.86 15.35
N THR A 68 2.50 -2.70 15.20
CA THR A 68 1.50 -3.30 16.11
C THR A 68 1.24 -4.79 15.84
N GLY A 69 2.26 -5.55 15.41
CA GLY A 69 2.11 -6.89 14.85
C GLY A 69 1.30 -7.87 15.71
N ASN A 70 0.46 -8.67 15.04
CA ASN A 70 -0.18 -9.95 15.42
C ASN A 70 -0.94 -10.09 16.75
N GLU A 71 -0.81 -9.18 17.72
CA GLU A 71 -1.44 -9.29 19.05
C GLU A 71 -2.89 -8.83 19.08
N ARG A 72 -3.36 -8.18 18.01
CA ARG A 72 -4.79 -7.96 17.82
C ARG A 72 -5.41 -9.25 17.35
N ASN A 73 -5.64 -10.16 18.31
CA ASN A 73 -6.49 -11.33 18.18
C ASN A 73 -7.79 -10.90 17.52
N LEU A 74 -7.85 -11.10 16.20
CA LEU A 74 -9.05 -10.87 15.41
C LEU A 74 -10.08 -11.85 15.92
N ALA A 75 -11.15 -11.32 16.50
CA ALA A 75 -12.38 -12.09 16.63
C ALA A 75 -12.68 -12.69 15.25
N PHE A 76 -12.63 -14.03 15.17
CA PHE A 76 -13.05 -14.79 14.00
C PHE A 76 -14.40 -14.24 13.54
N GLY A 77 -14.47 -13.67 12.34
CA GLY A 77 -15.70 -13.08 11.77
C GLY A 77 -15.76 -11.55 11.71
N SER A 78 -14.75 -10.82 12.17
CA SER A 78 -14.70 -9.36 11.99
C SER A 78 -14.25 -8.95 10.58
N THR A 79 -14.94 -7.98 9.97
CA THR A 79 -14.54 -7.38 8.69
C THR A 79 -13.10 -6.85 8.77
N GLY A 80 -12.23 -7.27 7.84
CA GLY A 80 -10.81 -6.87 7.84
C GLY A 80 -10.61 -5.37 7.69
N ASN A 81 -9.52 -4.85 8.23
CA ASN A 81 -9.22 -3.41 8.25
C ASN A 81 -9.16 -2.83 6.83
N LEU A 82 -8.60 -3.57 5.88
CA LEU A 82 -8.61 -3.22 4.47
C LEU A 82 -10.03 -2.91 3.96
N ILE A 83 -11.02 -3.76 4.23
CA ILE A 83 -12.39 -3.55 3.74
C ILE A 83 -13.01 -2.32 4.41
N LYS A 84 -12.82 -2.14 5.73
CA LYS A 84 -13.36 -1.00 6.47
C LYS A 84 -12.79 0.33 5.97
N PHE A 85 -11.48 0.37 5.72
CA PHE A 85 -10.78 1.56 5.24
C PHE A 85 -11.34 2.02 3.89
N PHE A 86 -11.46 1.11 2.92
CA PHE A 86 -11.97 1.47 1.58
C PHE A 86 -13.48 1.67 1.51
N ALA A 87 -14.26 1.10 2.45
CA ALA A 87 -15.70 1.34 2.51
C ALA A 87 -16.04 2.83 2.68
N CYS A 88 -15.14 3.59 3.29
CA CYS A 88 -15.32 5.02 3.57
C CYS A 88 -14.71 5.95 2.50
N LEU A 89 -14.02 5.40 1.49
CA LEU A 89 -13.21 6.15 0.52
C LEU A 89 -13.66 5.86 -0.94
N PRO A 90 -14.92 6.15 -1.31
CA PRO A 90 -15.45 5.77 -2.62
C PRO A 90 -14.80 6.50 -3.81
N HIS A 91 -14.24 7.68 -3.59
CA HIS A 91 -13.69 8.57 -4.63
C HIS A 91 -12.18 8.79 -4.53
N ILE A 92 -11.47 7.88 -3.87
CA ILE A 92 -10.03 8.00 -3.71
C ILE A 92 -9.31 7.90 -5.06
N GLN A 93 -8.45 8.88 -5.34
CA GLN A 93 -7.68 9.00 -6.58
C GLN A 93 -6.20 8.70 -6.37
N ARG A 94 -5.65 9.12 -5.23
CA ARG A 94 -4.26 8.92 -4.85
C ARG A 94 -4.19 8.34 -3.44
N LEU A 95 -3.49 7.22 -3.30
CA LEU A 95 -3.22 6.59 -2.01
C LEU A 95 -1.72 6.38 -1.79
N GLU A 96 -1.23 6.83 -0.65
CA GLU A 96 0.12 6.56 -0.15
C GLU A 96 0.03 5.87 1.22
N VAL A 97 0.42 4.60 1.25
CA VAL A 97 0.47 3.75 2.44
C VAL A 97 1.91 3.71 2.93
N GLN A 98 2.19 4.38 4.05
CA GLN A 98 3.54 4.59 4.56
C GLN A 98 3.81 3.79 5.85
N SER A 99 5.09 3.67 6.19
CA SER A 99 5.57 2.99 7.40
C SER A 99 4.92 1.61 7.59
N PHE A 100 4.31 1.31 8.75
CA PHE A 100 3.66 0.03 9.04
C PHE A 100 2.16 0.01 8.69
N PHE A 101 1.64 1.00 7.98
CA PHE A 101 0.19 1.10 7.75
C PHE A 101 -0.36 -0.03 6.88
N LEU A 102 0.42 -0.57 5.92
CA LEU A 102 0.02 -1.75 5.16
C LEU A 102 -0.22 -2.96 6.07
N LYS A 103 0.62 -3.14 7.09
CA LYS A 103 0.47 -4.22 8.08
C LYS A 103 -0.80 -4.07 8.90
N TYR A 104 -1.16 -2.83 9.25
CA TYR A 104 -2.45 -2.53 9.87
C TYR A 104 -3.62 -2.87 8.93
N LEU A 105 -3.53 -2.53 7.64
CA LEU A 105 -4.57 -2.88 6.65
C LEU A 105 -4.70 -4.40 6.46
N ALA A 106 -3.58 -5.11 6.52
CA ALA A 106 -3.51 -6.56 6.40
C ALA A 106 -4.08 -7.30 7.63
N ALA A 107 -4.36 -6.60 8.74
CA ALA A 107 -5.00 -7.23 9.89
C ALA A 107 -6.49 -7.56 9.59
N GLY A 108 -6.81 -8.85 9.69
CA GLY A 108 -8.16 -9.37 9.50
C GLY A 108 -8.27 -10.29 8.30
N THR A 109 -9.50 -10.57 7.88
CA THR A 109 -9.73 -11.30 6.64
C THR A 109 -9.39 -10.41 5.45
N ILE A 110 -8.39 -10.82 4.66
CA ILE A 110 -8.03 -10.18 3.40
C ILE A 110 -8.82 -10.85 2.27
N PRO A 111 -9.71 -10.13 1.57
CA PRO A 111 -10.43 -10.72 0.45
C PRO A 111 -9.51 -10.80 -0.78
N GLY A 112 -9.80 -11.70 -1.73
CA GLY A 112 -9.05 -11.74 -3.00
C GLY A 112 -9.15 -10.45 -3.83
N LYS A 113 -10.24 -9.68 -3.63
CA LYS A 113 -10.51 -8.36 -4.21
C LYS A 113 -11.44 -7.59 -3.27
N LEU A 114 -11.35 -6.25 -3.23
CA LEU A 114 -12.25 -5.41 -2.45
C LEU A 114 -13.72 -5.58 -2.91
N PRO A 115 -14.69 -5.50 -1.99
CA PRO A 115 -16.12 -5.58 -2.34
C PRO A 115 -16.58 -4.50 -3.33
N LYS A 116 -15.98 -3.31 -3.24
CA LYS A 116 -16.19 -2.20 -4.19
C LYS A 116 -14.87 -1.88 -4.88
N PRO A 117 -14.80 -1.90 -6.21
CA PRO A 117 -13.60 -1.49 -6.94
C PRO A 117 -13.28 -0.01 -6.71
N CYS A 118 -11.99 0.32 -6.58
CA CYS A 118 -11.47 1.68 -6.51
C CYS A 118 -11.24 2.20 -7.93
N VAL A 119 -12.33 2.57 -8.60
CA VAL A 119 -12.30 2.96 -10.03
C VAL A 119 -11.61 4.30 -10.27
N ASP A 120 -11.63 5.19 -9.28
CA ASP A 120 -11.04 6.53 -9.40
C ASP A 120 -9.53 6.53 -9.07
N LEU A 121 -9.00 5.45 -8.47
CA LEU A 121 -7.61 5.37 -8.03
C LEU A 121 -6.67 5.20 -9.23
N SER A 122 -5.88 6.24 -9.51
CA SER A 122 -4.89 6.26 -10.58
C SER A 122 -3.45 6.17 -10.07
N PHE A 123 -3.20 6.52 -8.80
CA PHE A 123 -1.88 6.44 -8.17
C PHE A 123 -1.92 5.67 -6.85
N LEU A 124 -0.99 4.73 -6.70
CA LEU A 124 -0.82 3.91 -5.50
C LEU A 124 0.65 3.85 -5.11
N SER A 125 1.00 4.28 -3.91
CA SER A 125 2.31 4.08 -3.31
C SER A 125 2.18 3.26 -2.04
N ILE A 126 2.94 2.17 -1.92
CA ILE A 126 2.85 1.24 -0.80
C ILE A 126 4.24 0.95 -0.25
N ARG A 127 4.41 1.18 1.05
CA ARG A 127 5.54 0.69 1.81
C ARG A 127 5.24 -0.71 2.36
N ILE A 128 6.01 -1.71 1.94
CA ILE A 128 5.69 -3.15 2.07
C ILE A 128 6.87 -3.96 2.62
N ASN A 129 6.59 -4.91 3.51
CA ASN A 129 7.52 -6.01 3.81
C ASN A 129 7.23 -7.21 2.90
N PHE A 130 8.10 -7.47 1.92
CA PHE A 130 7.92 -8.58 0.98
C PHE A 130 8.01 -9.97 1.63
N ASN A 131 8.53 -10.09 2.85
CA ASN A 131 8.54 -11.34 3.62
C ASN A 131 7.27 -11.55 4.48
N ASP A 132 6.40 -10.56 4.60
CA ASP A 132 5.14 -10.65 5.34
C ASP A 132 4.00 -11.08 4.39
N ILE A 133 3.46 -12.29 4.61
CA ILE A 133 2.44 -12.87 3.72
C ILE A 133 1.18 -12.02 3.69
N GLU A 134 0.74 -11.52 4.84
CA GLU A 134 -0.51 -10.76 4.95
C GLU A 134 -0.37 -9.40 4.26
N GLU A 135 0.78 -8.74 4.39
CA GLU A 135 1.06 -7.50 3.63
C GLU A 135 1.08 -7.74 2.11
N ASN A 136 1.67 -8.85 1.65
CA ASN A 136 1.64 -9.20 0.22
C ASN A 136 0.21 -9.47 -0.27
N LEU A 137 -0.61 -10.18 0.52
CA LEU A 137 -2.01 -10.44 0.19
C LEU A 137 -2.82 -9.14 0.14
N ALA A 138 -2.61 -8.23 1.08
CA ALA A 138 -3.26 -6.92 1.10
C ALA A 138 -2.87 -6.10 -0.15
N ALA A 139 -1.57 -6.08 -0.50
CA ALA A 139 -1.10 -5.40 -1.71
C ALA A 139 -1.72 -6.01 -2.99
N LEU A 140 -1.79 -7.34 -3.11
CA LEU A 140 -2.42 -8.00 -4.26
C LEU A 140 -3.93 -7.72 -4.32
N CYS A 141 -4.62 -7.69 -3.18
CA CYS A 141 -6.02 -7.31 -3.10
C CYS A 141 -6.24 -5.89 -3.63
N LEU A 142 -5.40 -4.93 -3.22
CA LEU A 142 -5.44 -3.56 -3.71
C LEU A 142 -5.25 -3.50 -5.23
N LEU A 143 -4.18 -4.13 -5.74
CA LEU A 143 -3.87 -4.14 -7.16
C LEU A 143 -5.02 -4.73 -8.02
N ARG A 144 -5.70 -5.76 -7.54
CA ARG A 144 -6.88 -6.35 -8.20
C ARG A 144 -8.12 -5.45 -8.18
N SER A 145 -8.15 -4.51 -7.26
CA SER A 145 -9.29 -3.65 -6.97
C SER A 145 -9.22 -2.29 -7.65
N CYS A 146 -8.08 -1.93 -8.26
CA CYS A 146 -7.83 -0.64 -8.87
C CYS A 146 -7.69 -0.77 -10.41
N PRO A 147 -8.81 -0.91 -11.15
CA PRO A 147 -8.76 -1.22 -12.59
C PRO A 147 -8.15 -0.11 -13.44
N ASN A 148 -8.17 1.14 -12.95
CA ASN A 148 -7.67 2.33 -13.65
C ASN A 148 -6.32 2.82 -13.12
N LEU A 149 -5.60 1.98 -12.36
CA LEU A 149 -4.29 2.33 -11.82
C LEU A 149 -3.31 2.65 -12.95
N GLN A 150 -2.68 3.83 -12.90
CA GLN A 150 -1.72 4.31 -13.90
C GLN A 150 -0.29 4.32 -13.38
N GLU A 151 -0.11 4.56 -12.09
CA GLU A 151 1.19 4.65 -11.44
C GLU A 151 1.22 3.82 -10.15
N LEU A 152 2.24 2.98 -10.02
CA LEU A 152 2.50 2.15 -8.85
C LEU A 152 3.89 2.43 -8.30
N GLU A 153 3.98 2.77 -7.02
CA GLU A 153 5.22 2.78 -6.26
C GLU A 153 5.21 1.72 -5.16
N MET A 154 6.29 0.96 -5.05
CA MET A 154 6.50 -0.04 -4.00
C MET A 154 7.82 0.24 -3.28
N LEU A 155 7.76 0.49 -1.98
CA LEU A 155 8.92 0.79 -1.15
C LEU A 155 9.16 -0.38 -0.19
N ALA A 156 10.24 -1.12 -0.39
CA ALA A 156 10.58 -2.25 0.46
C ALA A 156 10.94 -1.80 1.89
N ARG A 157 10.44 -2.52 2.89
CA ARG A 157 10.87 -2.42 4.29
C ARG A 157 11.79 -3.60 4.62
N THR A 158 13.01 -3.31 5.03
CA THR A 158 14.05 -4.30 5.37
C THR A 158 14.17 -4.57 6.87
N GLU A 159 13.53 -3.75 7.72
CA GLU A 159 13.77 -3.67 9.17
C GLU A 159 13.21 -4.87 9.99
N ASP A 160 12.35 -5.70 9.40
CA ASP A 160 11.62 -6.78 10.08
C ASP A 160 11.93 -8.19 9.51
N GLN A 161 13.17 -8.46 9.08
CA GLN A 161 13.58 -9.80 8.63
C GLN A 161 13.75 -10.82 9.78
N ALA A 162 12.82 -10.86 10.73
CA ALA A 162 12.67 -12.04 11.56
C ALA A 162 12.34 -13.22 10.61
N PRO A 163 13.01 -14.36 10.71
CA PRO A 163 12.76 -15.50 9.82
C PRO A 163 11.32 -15.97 10.03
N SER A 164 10.44 -15.59 9.12
CA SER A 164 9.08 -16.09 9.09
C SER A 164 9.13 -17.62 9.00
N ARG A 165 8.55 -18.27 10.01
CA ARG A 165 8.41 -19.72 10.06
C ARG A 165 7.53 -20.14 8.89
N ALA A 166 8.13 -20.94 8.01
CA ALA A 166 7.59 -21.40 6.74
C ALA A 166 7.43 -20.29 5.69
N ALA A 167 8.30 -20.34 4.68
CA ALA A 167 8.08 -19.69 3.40
C ALA A 167 6.86 -20.35 2.72
N THR A 168 5.66 -20.01 3.18
CA THR A 168 4.42 -20.40 2.52
C THR A 168 4.48 -19.85 1.10
N ASN A 169 4.23 -20.71 0.13
CA ASN A 169 4.42 -20.38 -1.27
C ASN A 169 3.37 -19.33 -1.70
N ILE A 170 3.72 -18.04 -1.65
CA ILE A 170 2.82 -16.95 -2.07
C ILE A 170 2.51 -17.04 -3.57
N ALA A 171 3.27 -17.82 -4.36
CA ALA A 171 3.10 -17.94 -5.81
C ALA A 171 1.66 -18.25 -6.25
N GLU A 172 0.92 -19.07 -5.50
CA GLU A 172 -0.48 -19.40 -5.80
C GLU A 172 -1.41 -18.18 -5.72
N ASN A 173 -1.05 -17.18 -4.91
CA ASN A 173 -1.79 -15.94 -4.76
C ASN A 173 -1.50 -14.94 -5.88
N PHE A 174 -0.48 -15.15 -6.72
CA PHE A 174 -0.19 -14.32 -7.89
C PHE A 174 -0.97 -14.80 -9.12
N GLN A 175 -2.27 -15.10 -8.95
CA GLN A 175 -3.15 -15.35 -10.08
C GLN A 175 -3.06 -14.17 -11.06
N SER A 176 -2.74 -14.48 -12.32
CA SER A 176 -2.58 -13.51 -13.40
C SER A 176 -3.86 -12.70 -13.61
N PHE A 177 -3.71 -11.37 -13.72
CA PHE A 177 -4.75 -10.46 -14.18
C PHE A 177 -4.08 -9.26 -14.86
N PRO A 178 -4.64 -8.73 -15.95
CA PRO A 178 -3.97 -7.69 -16.72
C PRO A 178 -4.11 -6.30 -16.07
N PHE A 179 -3.00 -5.57 -16.00
CA PHE A 179 -2.94 -4.16 -15.65
C PHE A 179 -3.07 -3.29 -16.91
N ASN A 180 -4.31 -3.05 -17.34
CA ASN A 180 -4.60 -2.41 -18.63
C ASN A 180 -4.31 -0.91 -18.70
N GLN A 181 -4.08 -0.24 -17.57
CA GLN A 181 -3.83 1.21 -17.50
C GLN A 181 -2.50 1.57 -16.84
N LEU A 182 -1.78 0.59 -16.26
CA LEU A 182 -0.57 0.83 -15.49
C LEU A 182 0.61 1.10 -16.41
N ARG A 183 1.12 2.33 -16.39
CA ARG A 183 2.17 2.82 -17.30
C ARG A 183 3.51 3.00 -16.60
N ILE A 184 3.48 3.35 -15.32
CA ILE A 184 4.68 3.67 -14.55
C ILE A 184 4.73 2.77 -13.32
N ILE A 185 5.85 2.09 -13.14
CA ILE A 185 6.15 1.31 -11.94
C ILE A 185 7.47 1.78 -11.35
N LYS A 186 7.50 2.01 -10.04
CA LYS A 186 8.73 2.33 -9.31
C LYS A 186 8.86 1.40 -8.11
N ILE A 187 10.00 0.75 -7.99
CA ILE A 187 10.30 -0.18 -6.91
C ILE A 187 11.59 0.28 -6.25
N VAL A 188 11.54 0.54 -4.94
CA VAL A 188 12.64 1.18 -4.20
C VAL A 188 12.99 0.35 -2.96
N GLY A 189 14.29 0.26 -2.65
CA GLY A 189 14.78 -0.35 -1.40
C GLY A 189 14.91 -1.87 -1.46
N VAL A 190 14.74 -2.48 -2.62
CA VAL A 190 14.82 -3.94 -2.79
C VAL A 190 16.25 -4.46 -2.66
N SER A 191 16.39 -5.71 -2.24
CA SER A 191 17.66 -6.40 -1.99
C SER A 191 17.87 -7.64 -2.88
N GLY A 192 16.88 -7.97 -3.73
CA GLY A 192 16.92 -9.11 -4.63
C GLY A 192 16.49 -10.42 -3.99
N ILE A 193 15.73 -10.37 -2.88
CA ILE A 193 15.16 -11.58 -2.30
C ILE A 193 14.10 -12.18 -3.23
N ARG A 194 13.87 -13.49 -3.08
CA ARG A 194 12.99 -14.26 -3.96
C ARG A 194 11.58 -13.66 -4.06
N GLN A 195 11.03 -13.15 -2.95
CA GLN A 195 9.69 -12.55 -2.88
C GLN A 195 9.59 -11.25 -3.68
N GLU A 196 10.62 -10.40 -3.61
CA GLU A 196 10.71 -9.17 -4.41
C GLU A 196 10.74 -9.50 -5.91
N LEU A 197 11.58 -10.47 -6.29
CA LEU A 197 11.70 -10.92 -7.68
C LEU A 197 10.39 -11.50 -8.20
N TYR A 198 9.64 -12.26 -7.40
CA TYR A 198 8.32 -12.74 -7.78
C TYR A 198 7.34 -11.60 -8.05
N PHE A 199 7.33 -10.57 -7.21
CA PHE A 199 6.45 -9.42 -7.39
C PHE A 199 6.81 -8.62 -8.65
N ILE A 200 8.11 -8.40 -8.88
CA ILE A 200 8.64 -7.75 -10.09
C ILE A 200 8.22 -8.54 -11.34
N ASN A 201 8.46 -9.84 -11.35
CA ASN A 201 8.12 -10.72 -12.47
C ASN A 201 6.61 -10.76 -12.73
N PHE A 202 5.82 -10.82 -11.66
CA PHE A 202 4.36 -10.73 -11.75
C PHE A 202 3.91 -9.42 -12.41
N LEU A 203 4.45 -8.28 -11.99
CA LEU A 203 4.12 -6.98 -12.58
C LEU A 203 4.55 -6.91 -14.06
N LEU A 204 5.77 -7.34 -14.40
CA LEU A 204 6.27 -7.36 -15.77
C LEU A 204 5.44 -8.27 -16.69
N ALA A 205 5.00 -9.43 -16.19
CA ALA A 205 4.21 -10.39 -16.95
C ALA A 205 2.76 -9.93 -17.20
N ASN A 206 2.23 -9.04 -16.36
CA ASN A 206 0.81 -8.70 -16.37
C ASN A 206 0.53 -7.25 -16.79
N THR A 207 1.55 -6.46 -17.13
CA THR A 207 1.38 -5.03 -17.49
C THR A 207 1.66 -4.79 -18.97
N PRO A 208 0.68 -4.99 -19.87
CA PRO A 208 0.89 -4.90 -21.32
C PRO A 208 1.14 -3.47 -21.83
N VAL A 209 0.69 -2.45 -21.09
CA VAL A 209 0.83 -1.03 -21.47
C VAL A 209 1.94 -0.31 -20.69
N LEU A 210 2.84 -1.06 -20.05
CA LEU A 210 3.94 -0.50 -19.27
C LEU A 210 4.84 0.37 -20.17
N GLU A 211 5.03 1.63 -19.79
CA GLU A 211 5.92 2.56 -20.46
C GLU A 211 7.29 2.55 -19.78
N ARG A 212 7.31 2.54 -18.44
CA ARG A 212 8.56 2.62 -17.68
C ARG A 212 8.47 1.87 -16.35
N MET A 213 9.49 1.07 -16.05
CA MET A 213 9.75 0.53 -14.73
C MET A 213 11.10 1.01 -14.21
N THR A 214 11.10 1.62 -13.02
CA THR A 214 12.33 2.03 -12.33
C THR A 214 12.54 1.13 -11.12
N VAL A 215 13.72 0.52 -11.02
CA VAL A 215 14.14 -0.27 -9.87
C VAL A 215 15.34 0.40 -9.22
N LYS A 216 15.21 0.75 -7.94
CA LYS A 216 16.27 1.30 -7.11
C LYS A 216 16.54 0.34 -5.95
N PRO A 217 17.70 -0.34 -5.91
CA PRO A 217 18.06 -1.21 -4.79
C PRO A 217 18.27 -0.41 -3.50
N GLY A 218 18.16 -1.08 -2.35
CA GLY A 218 18.39 -0.48 -1.03
C GLY A 218 19.87 -0.43 -0.60
N SER A 219 20.69 -1.31 -1.18
CA SER A 219 22.13 -1.37 -0.96
C SER A 219 22.82 -1.92 -2.20
N MET A 220 24.16 -1.89 -2.24
CA MET A 220 24.92 -2.51 -3.33
C MET A 220 24.83 -4.04 -3.34
N ASP A 221 24.53 -4.65 -2.19
CA ASP A 221 24.45 -6.10 -2.03
C ASP A 221 23.15 -6.64 -2.64
N GLY A 222 23.25 -7.68 -3.47
CA GLY A 222 22.10 -8.34 -4.11
C GLY A 222 21.53 -7.61 -5.35
N GLY A 223 21.97 -6.38 -5.62
CA GLY A 223 21.56 -5.61 -6.80
C GLY A 223 21.85 -6.31 -8.15
N TRP A 224 22.94 -7.09 -8.22
CA TRP A 224 23.30 -7.81 -9.45
C TRP A 224 22.32 -8.92 -9.82
N GLU A 225 21.72 -9.59 -8.85
CA GLU A 225 20.70 -10.63 -9.11
C GLU A 225 19.41 -9.99 -9.62
N LEU A 226 19.00 -8.84 -9.08
CA LEU A 226 17.90 -8.03 -9.60
C LEU A 226 18.12 -7.66 -11.07
N VAL A 227 19.30 -7.15 -11.42
CA VAL A 227 19.63 -6.78 -12.80
C VAL A 227 19.56 -7.98 -13.74
N LYS A 228 20.15 -9.12 -13.35
CA LYS A 228 20.10 -10.34 -14.17
C LYS A 228 18.67 -10.80 -14.41
N GLU A 229 17.83 -10.81 -13.38
CA GLU A 229 16.44 -11.21 -13.50
C GLU A 229 15.64 -10.26 -14.40
N LEU A 230 15.79 -8.94 -14.20
CA LEU A 230 15.15 -7.92 -15.04
C LEU A 230 15.52 -8.04 -16.52
N LEU A 231 16.76 -8.42 -16.84
CA LEU A 231 17.23 -8.61 -18.21
C LEU A 231 16.72 -9.92 -18.85
N ARG A 232 16.51 -10.97 -18.05
CA ARG A 232 16.12 -12.30 -18.55
C ARG A 232 14.61 -12.46 -18.66
N PHE A 233 13.85 -11.77 -17.83
CA PHE A 233 12.41 -11.98 -17.74
C PHE A 233 11.66 -11.42 -18.94
N ARG A 234 10.76 -12.22 -19.53
CA ARG A 234 9.90 -11.76 -20.63
C ARG A 234 8.77 -10.90 -20.07
N ARG A 235 8.78 -9.62 -20.44
CA ARG A 235 7.74 -8.65 -20.10
C ARG A 235 6.60 -8.65 -21.12
N ALA A 236 5.40 -8.31 -20.67
CA ALA A 236 4.21 -8.18 -21.52
C ALA A 236 4.26 -6.97 -22.45
N SER A 237 4.81 -5.83 -21.97
CA SER A 237 5.02 -4.64 -22.79
C SER A 237 6.33 -4.73 -23.57
N MET A 238 6.24 -4.75 -24.90
CA MET A 238 7.42 -4.73 -25.77
C MET A 238 8.20 -3.41 -25.70
N HIS A 239 7.52 -2.29 -25.42
CA HIS A 239 8.08 -0.94 -25.44
C HIS A 239 8.55 -0.42 -24.08
N ALA A 240 8.32 -1.17 -23.00
CA ALA A 240 8.70 -0.71 -21.67
C ALA A 240 10.20 -0.39 -21.53
N GLU A 241 10.51 0.77 -21.00
CA GLU A 241 11.86 1.12 -20.55
C GLU A 241 12.08 0.55 -19.14
N ILE A 242 13.20 -0.15 -18.92
CA ILE A 242 13.60 -0.62 -17.59
C ILE A 242 14.82 0.19 -17.16
N ILE A 243 14.65 0.99 -16.13
CA ILE A 243 15.70 1.84 -15.57
C ILE A 243 16.13 1.24 -14.24
N TYR A 244 17.39 0.83 -14.17
CA TYR A 244 18.00 0.41 -12.91
C TYR A 244 18.86 1.57 -12.39
N LEU A 245 18.64 1.98 -11.14
CA LEU A 245 19.36 3.09 -10.50
C LEU A 245 20.37 2.55 -9.49
N ASP A 246 21.39 3.35 -9.19
CA ASP A 246 22.29 3.08 -8.06
C ASP A 246 21.57 3.32 -6.71
N PRO A 247 21.95 2.60 -5.63
CA PRO A 247 21.39 2.76 -4.28
C PRO A 247 21.49 4.19 -3.73
#